data_AF-K1S8W3-F1
#
_entry.id   AF-K1S8W3-F1
#
_cell.length_a   1.000
_cell.length_b   1.000
_cell.length_c   1.000
_cell.angle_alpha   90.00
_cell.angle_beta   90.00
_cell.angle_gamma   90.00
#
_symmetry.space_group_name_H-M   'P 1'
#
loop_
_entity.id
_entity.type
_entity.pdbx_description
1 polymer ?
#
loop_
_entity_poly.entity_id
_entity_poly.type
_entity_poly.pdbx_seq_one_letter_code
_entity_poly.pdbx_strand_id
1 'polypeptide(L)'
;MGGILDKLDEWLRGLLIEGITGNLSGMFDTVNTKVGEIAGEVGQTPLAWNSGVFSMIRNLSETVIVPIAGVILTFVMCYELIQLVTEKNNLHDVDTWMFFKWIFKTFCAVLIVTNTWNIVMGIFDVGQSVVNSSAGVIIG
;
A
#
# COMPACT_ATOMS: atom_id res chain seq x y z
N MET A 1 37.92 -19.67 -52.03
CA MET A 1 38.05 -20.01 -50.60
C MET A 1 37.11 -19.07 -49.86
N GLY A 2 36.01 -19.47 -49.21
CA GLY A 2 35.61 -20.81 -48.76
C GLY A 2 34.08 -21.00 -48.68
N GLY A 3 33.41 -21.10 -49.84
CA GLY A 3 31.94 -21.17 -49.92
C GLY A 3 31.22 -22.41 -49.35
N ILE A 4 31.90 -23.32 -48.66
CA ILE A 4 31.26 -24.41 -47.88
C ILE A 4 31.43 -24.14 -46.38
N LEU A 5 32.63 -23.76 -45.92
CA LEU A 5 32.86 -23.40 -44.52
C LEU A 5 32.13 -22.10 -44.15
N ASP A 6 32.06 -21.13 -45.05
CA ASP A 6 31.29 -19.89 -44.84
C ASP A 6 29.78 -20.16 -44.74
N LYS A 7 29.26 -21.05 -45.60
CA LYS A 7 27.84 -21.48 -45.55
C LYS A 7 27.50 -22.31 -44.31
N LEU A 8 28.45 -23.11 -43.84
CA LEU A 8 28.31 -23.89 -42.61
C LEU A 8 28.31 -22.97 -41.39
N ASP A 9 29.16 -21.93 -41.36
CA ASP A 9 29.18 -20.90 -40.32
C ASP A 9 27.88 -20.09 -40.29
N GLU A 10 27.37 -19.67 -41.47
CA GLU A 10 26.07 -19.01 -41.59
C GLU A 10 24.91 -19.88 -41.08
N TRP A 11 24.89 -21.17 -41.44
CA TRP A 11 23.85 -22.10 -40.98
C TRP A 11 23.91 -22.34 -39.47
N LEU A 12 25.10 -22.55 -38.90
CA LEU A 12 25.30 -22.71 -37.45
C LEU A 12 24.93 -21.44 -36.67
N ARG A 13 25.30 -20.26 -37.17
CA ARG A 13 24.89 -18.98 -36.59
C ARG A 13 23.37 -18.80 -36.64
N GLY A 14 22.74 -19.12 -37.76
CA GLY A 14 21.28 -19.07 -37.90
C GLY A 14 20.57 -19.94 -36.88
N LEU A 15 20.98 -21.21 -36.75
CA LEU A 15 20.43 -22.13 -35.75
C LEU A 15 20.62 -21.66 -34.30
N LEU A 16 21.80 -21.12 -33.97
CA LEU A 16 22.06 -20.60 -32.63
C LEU A 16 21.24 -19.34 -32.34
N ILE A 17 21.10 -18.44 -33.32
CA ILE A 17 20.28 -17.23 -33.19
C ILE A 17 18.81 -17.61 -33.03
N GLU A 18 18.27 -18.48 -33.88
CA GLU A 18 16.88 -18.95 -33.80
C GLU A 18 16.61 -19.69 -32.48
N GLY A 19 17.54 -20.55 -32.03
CA GLY A 19 17.42 -21.24 -30.75
C GLY A 19 17.45 -20.31 -29.54
N ILE A 20 18.35 -19.32 -29.55
CA ILE A 20 18.46 -18.31 -28.50
C ILE A 20 17.23 -17.40 -28.51
N THR A 21 16.85 -16.84 -29.66
CA THR A 21 15.66 -15.99 -29.80
C THR A 21 14.40 -16.74 -29.41
N GLY A 22 14.23 -17.99 -29.86
CA GLY A 22 13.08 -18.83 -29.50
C GLY A 22 13.00 -19.10 -27.99
N ASN A 23 14.14 -19.37 -27.34
CA ASN A 23 14.19 -19.57 -25.90
C ASN A 23 13.89 -18.27 -25.13
N LEU A 24 14.48 -17.13 -25.56
CA LEU A 24 14.19 -15.83 -24.94
C LEU A 24 12.74 -15.42 -25.13
N SER A 25 12.16 -15.60 -26.32
CA SER A 25 10.74 -15.32 -26.58
C SER A 25 9.84 -16.19 -25.71
N GLY A 26 10.10 -17.50 -25.60
CA GLY A 26 9.34 -18.38 -24.72
C GLY A 26 9.46 -18.01 -23.23
N MET A 27 10.62 -17.54 -22.79
CA MET A 27 10.80 -16.99 -21.43
C MET A 27 10.00 -15.70 -21.25
N PHE A 28 10.00 -14.78 -22.23
CA PHE A 28 9.20 -13.56 -22.18
C PHE A 28 7.69 -13.85 -22.11
N ASP A 29 7.17 -14.79 -22.91
CA ASP A 29 5.77 -15.18 -22.88
C ASP A 29 5.37 -15.77 -21.51
N THR A 30 6.26 -16.59 -20.93
CA THR A 30 6.07 -17.17 -19.60
C THR A 30 6.04 -16.08 -18.52
N VAL A 31 6.98 -15.13 -18.58
CA VAL A 31 7.03 -13.99 -17.65
C VAL A 31 5.78 -13.13 -17.78
N ASN A 32 5.34 -12.81 -18.99
CA ASN A 32 4.13 -12.01 -19.23
C ASN A 32 2.88 -12.70 -18.67
N THR A 33 2.76 -14.02 -18.87
CA THR A 33 1.66 -14.81 -18.29
C THR A 33 1.69 -14.75 -16.76
N LYS A 34 2.85 -15.02 -16.16
CA LYS A 34 3.00 -15.05 -14.69
C LYS A 34 2.79 -13.68 -14.06
N VAL A 35 3.29 -12.61 -14.69
CA VAL A 35 3.04 -11.25 -14.21
C VAL A 35 1.57 -10.86 -14.36
N GLY A 36 0.90 -11.28 -15.44
CA GLY A 36 -0.54 -11.08 -15.59
C GLY A 36 -1.37 -11.77 -14.50
N GLU A 37 -1.04 -13.02 -14.18
CA GLU A 37 -1.66 -13.75 -13.06
C GLU A 37 -1.43 -13.03 -11.71
N ILE A 38 -0.18 -12.67 -11.41
CA ILE A 38 0.17 -11.98 -10.16
C ILE A 38 -0.49 -10.61 -10.06
N ALA A 39 -0.52 -9.84 -11.14
CA ALA A 39 -1.22 -8.57 -11.18
C ALA A 39 -2.72 -8.74 -10.95
N GLY A 40 -3.31 -9.82 -11.48
CA GLY A 40 -4.71 -10.18 -11.27
C GLY A 40 -5.03 -10.56 -9.83
N GLU A 41 -4.09 -11.14 -9.08
CA GLU A 41 -4.27 -11.47 -7.65
C GLU A 41 -3.99 -10.27 -6.74
N VAL A 42 -2.90 -9.53 -6.96
CA VAL A 42 -2.47 -8.41 -6.12
C VAL A 42 -3.29 -7.14 -6.39
N GLY A 43 -3.90 -7.02 -7.58
CA GLY A 43 -4.80 -5.93 -7.94
C GLY A 43 -6.20 -6.04 -7.32
N GLN A 44 -6.50 -7.11 -6.56
CA GLN A 44 -7.82 -7.30 -5.95
C GLN A 44 -7.99 -6.49 -4.67
N THR A 45 -9.24 -6.16 -4.31
CA THR A 45 -9.53 -5.55 -3.00
C THR A 45 -9.36 -6.60 -1.93
N PRO A 46 -8.97 -6.21 -0.69
CA PRO A 46 -8.91 -7.14 0.42
C PRO A 46 -10.20 -7.96 0.60
N LEU A 47 -11.36 -7.37 0.32
CA LEU A 47 -12.66 -8.04 0.33
C LEU A 47 -12.80 -9.07 -0.81
N ALA A 48 -12.39 -8.72 -2.03
CA ALA A 48 -12.44 -9.62 -3.19
C ALA A 48 -11.44 -10.77 -3.07
N TRP A 49 -10.26 -10.51 -2.51
CA TRP A 49 -9.21 -11.50 -2.29
C TRP A 49 -9.64 -12.54 -1.25
N ASN A 50 -10.15 -12.08 -0.09
CA ASN A 50 -10.70 -12.98 0.92
C ASN A 50 -11.70 -12.27 1.84
N SER A 51 -12.98 -12.51 1.60
CA SER A 51 -14.07 -11.87 2.35
C SER A 51 -14.12 -12.29 3.82
N GLY A 52 -13.75 -13.53 4.16
CA GLY A 52 -13.74 -14.04 5.53
C GLY A 52 -12.67 -13.38 6.38
N VAL A 53 -11.43 -13.36 5.88
CA VAL A 53 -10.29 -12.68 6.54
C VAL A 53 -10.56 -11.18 6.63
N PHE A 54 -11.07 -10.57 5.57
CA PHE A 54 -11.45 -9.16 5.57
C PHE A 54 -12.47 -8.84 6.67
N SER A 55 -13.55 -9.61 6.77
CA SER A 55 -14.59 -9.40 7.77
C SER A 55 -14.05 -9.63 9.19
N MET A 56 -13.16 -10.61 9.39
CA MET A 56 -12.52 -10.85 10.68
C MET A 56 -11.65 -9.66 11.11
N ILE A 57 -10.76 -9.19 10.24
CA ILE A 57 -9.87 -8.05 10.52
C ILE A 57 -10.70 -6.78 10.75
N ARG A 58 -11.73 -6.55 9.92
CA ARG A 58 -12.64 -5.42 10.07
C ARG A 58 -13.33 -5.42 11.42
N ASN A 59 -13.90 -6.57 11.79
CA ASN A 59 -14.59 -6.72 13.06
C ASN A 59 -13.64 -6.46 14.24
N LEU A 60 -12.43 -7.01 14.22
CA LEU A 60 -11.42 -6.73 15.25
C LEU A 60 -11.04 -5.24 15.29
N SER A 61 -10.88 -4.61 14.13
CA SER A 61 -10.57 -3.19 14.05
C SER A 61 -11.66 -2.33 14.68
N GLU A 62 -12.92 -2.56 14.32
CA GLU A 62 -14.07 -1.76 14.77
C GLU A 62 -14.43 -2.03 16.23
N THR A 63 -14.31 -3.27 16.70
CA THR A 63 -14.78 -3.68 18.04
C THR A 63 -13.71 -3.66 19.12
N VAL A 64 -12.44 -3.84 18.77
CA VAL A 64 -11.34 -3.93 19.74
C VAL A 64 -10.36 -2.77 19.58
N ILE A 65 -9.85 -2.56 18.37
CA ILE A 65 -8.76 -1.58 18.15
C ILE A 65 -9.25 -0.15 18.35
N VAL A 66 -10.38 0.23 17.73
CA VAL A 66 -10.92 1.60 17.83
C VAL A 66 -11.25 1.98 19.30
N PRO A 67 -11.93 1.14 20.10
CA PRO A 67 -12.16 1.45 21.51
C PRO A 67 -10.87 1.61 22.34
N ILE A 68 -9.89 0.72 22.15
CA ILE A 68 -8.60 0.82 22.85
C ILE A 68 -7.88 2.13 22.48
N ALA A 69 -7.86 2.47 21.19
CA ALA A 69 -7.28 3.72 20.72
C ALA A 69 -8.01 4.94 21.33
N GLY A 70 -9.33 4.89 21.48
CA GLY A 70 -10.12 5.93 22.14
C GLY A 70 -9.74 6.13 23.62
N VAL A 71 -9.51 5.04 24.36
CA VAL A 71 -9.07 5.11 25.77
C VAL A 71 -7.67 5.72 25.88
N ILE A 72 -6.73 5.25 25.05
CA ILE A 72 -5.35 5.77 25.03
C ILE A 72 -5.35 7.26 24.65
N LEU A 73 -6.10 7.64 23.62
CA LEU A 73 -6.24 9.03 23.18
C LEU A 73 -6.78 9.90 24.30
N THR A 74 -7.81 9.44 25.00
CA THR A 74 -8.35 10.17 26.16
C THR A 74 -7.27 10.40 27.22
N PHE A 75 -6.49 9.37 27.55
CA PHE A 75 -5.40 9.48 28.51
C PHE A 75 -4.33 10.49 28.08
N VAL A 76 -3.90 10.42 26.81
CA VAL A 76 -2.90 11.34 26.24
C VAL A 76 -3.41 12.78 26.23
N MET A 77 -4.66 13.01 25.82
CA MET A 77 -5.23 14.36 25.78
C MET A 77 -5.43 14.95 27.19
N CYS A 78 -5.81 14.14 28.17
CA CYS A 78 -5.89 14.56 29.57
C CYS A 78 -4.52 14.94 30.13
N TYR A 79 -3.48 14.16 29.84
CA TYR A 79 -2.11 14.48 30.24
C TYR A 79 -1.65 15.80 29.63
N GLU A 80 -1.88 15.99 28.32
CA GLU A 80 -1.54 17.23 27.62
C GLU A 80 -2.29 18.44 28.22
N LEU A 81 -3.58 18.29 28.57
CA LEU A 81 -4.35 19.36 29.20
C LEU A 81 -3.79 19.75 30.57
N ILE A 82 -3.44 18.77 31.42
CA ILE A 82 -2.83 19.03 32.72
C ILE A 82 -1.51 19.78 32.56
N GLN A 83 -0.68 19.37 31.59
CA GLN A 83 0.59 20.04 31.31
C GLN A 83 0.37 21.50 30.87
N LEU A 84 -0.55 21.74 29.93
CA LEU A 84 -0.87 23.10 29.47
C LEU A 84 -1.36 24.01 30.60
N VAL A 85 -2.16 23.48 31.53
CA VAL A 85 -2.65 24.23 32.71
C VAL A 85 -1.54 24.46 33.73
N THR A 86 -0.68 23.48 33.96
CA THR A 86 0.40 23.53 34.96
C THR A 86 1.54 24.46 34.52
N GLU A 87 1.93 24.44 33.25
CA GLU A 87 2.96 25.33 32.69
C GLU A 87 2.52 26.80 32.67
N LYS A 88 1.21 27.07 32.55
CA LYS A 88 0.62 28.42 32.60
C LYS A 88 0.15 28.84 33.99
N ASN A 89 0.57 28.15 35.05
CA ASN A 89 0.20 28.43 36.43
C ASN A 89 0.92 29.67 37.01
N ASN A 90 0.77 30.81 36.32
CA ASN A 90 1.01 32.15 36.86
C ASN A 90 -0.25 33.04 36.78
N LEU A 91 -1.43 32.50 36.43
CA LEU A 91 -2.76 33.17 36.39
C LEU A 91 -2.83 34.52 35.65
N HIS A 92 -1.76 34.98 35.00
CA HIS A 92 -1.69 36.33 34.47
C HIS A 92 -2.01 36.42 32.98
N ASP A 93 -1.91 35.33 32.20
CA ASP A 93 -2.33 35.34 30.79
C ASP A 93 -2.74 33.91 30.37
N VAL A 94 -3.97 33.53 30.74
CA VAL A 94 -4.60 32.31 30.24
C VAL A 94 -4.91 32.50 28.76
N ASP A 95 -3.98 32.05 27.94
CA ASP A 95 -4.02 32.22 26.48
C ASP A 95 -5.11 31.34 25.88
N THR A 96 -6.31 31.91 25.68
CA THR A 96 -7.52 31.21 25.19
C THR A 96 -7.26 30.52 23.85
N TRP A 97 -6.32 31.06 23.06
CA TRP A 97 -5.88 30.49 21.80
C TRP A 97 -5.23 29.10 21.95
N MET A 98 -4.54 28.86 23.07
CA MET A 98 -3.89 27.58 23.34
C MET A 98 -4.91 26.47 23.62
N PHE A 99 -5.97 26.78 24.36
CA PHE A 99 -7.09 25.86 24.57
C PHE A 99 -7.83 25.55 23.28
N PHE A 100 -8.03 26.55 22.42
CA PHE A 100 -8.65 26.32 21.10
C PHE A 100 -7.84 25.34 20.24
N LYS A 101 -6.51 25.49 20.18
CA LYS A 101 -5.64 24.54 19.48
C LYS A 101 -5.72 23.14 20.06
N TRP A 102 -5.79 23.00 21.39
CA TRP A 102 -5.91 21.71 22.05
C TRP A 102 -7.25 21.02 21.74
N ILE A 103 -8.36 21.78 21.76
CA ILE A 103 -9.69 21.26 21.36
C ILE A 103 -9.66 20.82 19.90
N PHE A 104 -9.11 21.65 19.01
CA PHE A 104 -9.01 21.34 17.59
C PHE A 104 -8.13 20.09 17.34
N LYS A 105 -6.99 19.99 18.02
CA LYS A 105 -6.10 18.82 17.96
C LYS A 105 -6.82 17.55 18.42
N THR A 106 -7.53 17.61 19.55
CA THR A 106 -8.35 16.48 20.04
C THR A 106 -9.39 16.06 19.01
N PHE A 107 -10.10 17.03 18.43
CA PHE A 107 -11.12 16.78 17.41
C PHE A 107 -10.54 16.09 16.17
N CYS A 108 -9.44 16.59 15.63
CA CYS A 108 -8.75 15.96 14.51
C CYS A 108 -8.27 14.54 14.87
N ALA A 109 -7.73 14.34 16.07
CA ALA A 109 -7.25 13.03 16.50
C ALA A 109 -8.39 12.01 16.59
N VAL A 110 -9.55 12.40 17.12
CA VAL A 110 -10.75 11.55 17.14
C VAL A 110 -11.20 11.21 15.72
N LEU A 111 -11.28 12.20 14.82
CA LEU A 111 -11.66 11.96 13.43
C LEU A 111 -10.75 10.95 12.73
N ILE A 112 -9.44 11.04 12.94
CA ILE A 112 -8.48 10.10 12.35
C ILE A 112 -8.70 8.69 12.91
N VAL A 113 -8.81 8.55 14.24
CA VAL A 113 -9.00 7.24 14.88
C VAL A 113 -10.31 6.59 14.43
N THR A 114 -11.40 7.35 14.36
CA THR A 114 -12.70 6.85 13.88
C THR A 114 -12.67 6.43 12.41
N ASN A 115 -11.83 7.05 11.58
CA ASN A 115 -11.71 6.76 10.15
C ASN A 115 -10.55 5.82 9.80
N THR A 116 -9.90 5.18 10.77
CA THR A 116 -8.74 4.28 10.54
C THR A 116 -9.02 3.23 9.46
N TRP A 117 -10.21 2.63 9.49
CA TRP A 117 -10.60 1.63 8.48
C TRP A 117 -10.65 2.21 7.07
N ASN A 118 -11.28 3.37 6.91
CA ASN A 118 -11.40 4.05 5.62
C ASN A 118 -10.03 4.45 5.06
N ILE A 119 -9.11 4.89 5.94
CA ILE A 119 -7.74 5.25 5.55
C ILE A 119 -6.99 4.01 5.03
N VAL A 120 -7.08 2.88 5.73
CA VAL A 120 -6.44 1.63 5.31
C VAL A 120 -6.98 1.17 3.96
N MET A 121 -8.31 1.24 3.76
CA MET A 121 -8.91 0.92 2.46
C MET A 121 -8.42 1.84 1.35
N GLY A 122 -8.29 3.15 1.61
CA GLY A 122 -7.72 4.08 0.64
C GLY A 122 -6.28 3.74 0.23
N ILE A 123 -5.46 3.20 1.15
CA ILE A 123 -4.10 2.73 0.81
C ILE A 123 -4.16 1.54 -0.16
N PHE A 124 -5.09 0.60 0.07
CA PHE A 124 -5.29 -0.52 -0.85
C PHE A 124 -5.75 -0.04 -2.22
N ASP A 125 -6.67 0.91 -2.30
CA ASP A 125 -7.16 1.47 -3.57
C ASP A 125 -6.00 2.12 -4.38
N VAL A 126 -5.12 2.88 -3.71
CA VAL A 126 -3.92 3.44 -4.34
C VAL A 126 -2.99 2.32 -4.81
N GLY A 127 -2.76 1.30 -3.98
CA GLY A 127 -1.93 0.14 -4.35
C GLY A 127 -2.44 -0.55 -5.62
N GLN A 128 -3.74 -0.77 -5.72
CA GLN A 128 -4.37 -1.35 -6.91
C GLN A 128 -4.17 -0.50 -8.15
N SER A 129 -4.31 0.82 -8.04
CA SER A 129 -4.09 1.72 -9.18
C SER A 129 -2.68 1.60 -9.75
N VAL A 130 -1.68 1.43 -8.88
CA VAL A 130 -0.27 1.25 -9.27
C VAL A 130 -0.05 -0.13 -9.90
N VAL A 131 -0.62 -1.19 -9.32
CA VAL A 131 -0.51 -2.56 -9.85
C VAL A 131 -1.15 -2.64 -11.24
N ASN A 132 -2.35 -2.10 -11.41
CA ASN A 132 -3.06 -2.08 -12.69
C ASN A 132 -2.28 -1.30 -13.75
N SER A 133 -1.69 -0.16 -13.38
CA SER A 133 -0.84 0.63 -14.28
C SER A 133 0.43 -0.13 -14.69
N SER A 134 1.06 -0.83 -13.74
CA SER A 134 2.28 -1.60 -14.01
C SER A 134 2.01 -2.84 -14.85
N ALA A 135 0.92 -3.54 -14.57
CA ALA A 135 0.49 -4.70 -15.34
C ALA A 135 0.18 -4.32 -16.80
N GLY A 136 -0.46 -3.18 -17.03
CA GLY A 136 -0.72 -2.67 -18.38
C GLY A 136 0.55 -2.40 -19.19
N VAL A 137 1.66 -2.01 -18.54
CA VAL A 137 2.96 -1.80 -19.20
C VAL A 137 3.71 -3.11 -19.45
N ILE A 138 3.49 -4.14 -18.62
CA ILE A 138 4.22 -5.42 -18.74
C ILE A 138 3.52 -6.37 -19.72
N ILE A 139 2.19 -6.29 -19.84
CA ILE A 139 1.39 -7.13 -20.73
C ILE A 139 1.32 -6.54 -22.16
N GLY A 140 1.42 -5.22 -22.29
CA GLY A 140 1.42 -4.50 -23.58
C GLY A 140 2.78 -4.53 -24.26
#